data_AF-R7Q5J8-F1
#
_entry.id   AF-R7Q5J8-F1
#
_cell.length_a   1.000
_cell.length_b   1.000
_cell.length_c   1.000
_cell.angle_alpha   90.00
_cell.angle_beta   90.00
_cell.angle_gamma   90.00
#
_symmetry.space_group_name_H-M   'P 1'
#
loop_
_entity.id
_entity.type
_entity.pdbx_description
1 polymer ?
#
loop_
_entity_poly.entity_id
_entity_poly.type
_entity_poly.pdbx_seq_one_letter_code
_entity_poly.pdbx_strand_id
1 'polypeptide(L)'
;MELPQAFSAALGLDRKAGPISSLHVFDFDGTLVRTPGPAEGRPRYHAETGQQWKGGWWGRPESLCPPVLPSPCPPGYVIRTVFNELEEVMTKSETAVGVVVTGRIKPLRRSVLRILDEICVAAKNDTVAEGVSFLKHDAVFTHPGGRMTTLEYKKALFHTLLTQEPLSNASISELHIWEDRKEHAEVFATELSDDLRNATGVNTTVHYITAETP
;
A
#
# COMPACT_ATOMS: atom_id res chain seq x y z
N MET A 1 -10.59 -4.65 -13.81
CA MET A 1 -9.18 -4.90 -13.46
C MET A 1 -9.09 -6.37 -13.04
N GLU A 2 -8.05 -7.10 -13.43
CA GLU A 2 -7.92 -8.51 -13.04
C GLU A 2 -7.03 -8.62 -11.80
N LEU A 3 -7.46 -9.43 -10.83
CA LEU A 3 -6.68 -9.75 -9.64
C LEU A 3 -5.61 -10.81 -9.99
N PRO A 4 -4.43 -10.79 -9.35
CA PRO A 4 -3.40 -11.80 -9.58
C PRO A 4 -3.90 -13.22 -9.32
N GLN A 5 -3.44 -14.19 -10.11
CA GLN A 5 -3.84 -15.60 -9.94
C GLN A 5 -3.52 -16.15 -8.54
N ALA A 6 -2.39 -15.71 -7.96
CA ALA A 6 -1.96 -16.11 -6.62
C ALA A 6 -2.50 -15.18 -5.50
N PHE A 7 -3.49 -14.32 -5.79
CA PHE A 7 -3.97 -13.32 -4.84
C PHE A 7 -4.55 -13.93 -3.56
N SER A 8 -5.34 -15.00 -3.67
CA SER A 8 -5.87 -15.73 -2.50
C SER A 8 -4.77 -16.23 -1.57
N ALA A 9 -3.73 -16.86 -2.13
CA ALA A 9 -2.57 -17.31 -1.36
C ALA A 9 -1.75 -16.13 -0.78
N ALA A 10 -1.70 -15.01 -1.50
CA ALA A 10 -1.00 -13.81 -1.05
C ALA A 10 -1.65 -13.14 0.16
N LEU A 11 -2.98 -13.22 0.26
CA LEU A 11 -3.77 -12.80 1.42
C LEU A 11 -3.70 -13.80 2.58
N GLY A 12 -3.15 -15.00 2.35
CA GLY A 12 -3.06 -16.06 3.35
C GLY A 12 -4.43 -16.57 3.81
N LEU A 13 -5.44 -16.56 2.93
CA LEU A 13 -6.83 -16.94 3.28
C LEU A 13 -6.91 -18.35 3.88
N ASP A 14 -6.03 -19.26 3.44
CA ASP A 14 -5.91 -20.63 3.93
C ASP A 14 -5.37 -20.73 5.37
N ARG A 15 -4.75 -19.67 5.88
CA ARG A 15 -4.13 -19.61 7.22
C ARG A 15 -5.01 -18.93 8.26
N LYS A 16 -6.09 -18.29 7.83
CA LYS A 16 -6.99 -17.52 8.69
C LYS A 16 -7.93 -18.51 9.40
N ALA A 17 -8.00 -18.42 10.73
CA ALA A 17 -8.77 -19.35 11.55
C ALA A 17 -10.26 -18.98 11.63
N GLY A 18 -10.60 -17.71 11.40
CA GLY A 18 -11.97 -17.21 11.43
C GLY A 18 -12.49 -16.78 10.06
N PRO A 19 -13.81 -16.53 9.94
CA PRO A 19 -14.36 -15.91 8.74
C PRO A 19 -13.70 -14.53 8.56
N ILE A 20 -13.28 -14.24 7.33
CA ILE A 20 -12.69 -12.96 7.00
C ILE A 20 -13.75 -11.87 7.12
N SER A 21 -13.54 -10.91 8.02
CA SER A 21 -14.51 -9.88 8.38
C SER A 21 -14.07 -8.47 7.98
N SER A 22 -12.76 -8.24 7.77
CA SER A 22 -12.25 -6.93 7.38
C SER A 22 -11.14 -6.98 6.33
N LEU A 23 -11.18 -6.00 5.40
CA LEU A 23 -10.13 -5.73 4.43
C LEU A 23 -9.41 -4.44 4.81
N HIS A 24 -8.08 -4.49 4.82
CA HIS A 24 -7.22 -3.38 5.18
C HIS A 24 -6.38 -2.95 3.98
N VAL A 25 -6.46 -1.68 3.57
CA VAL A 25 -5.77 -1.14 2.39
C VAL A 25 -4.78 -0.05 2.78
N PHE A 26 -3.49 -0.34 2.65
CA PHE A 26 -2.43 0.60 2.99
C PHE A 26 -1.88 1.30 1.75
N ASP A 27 -1.90 2.63 1.70
CA ASP A 27 -1.09 3.35 0.71
C ASP A 27 0.42 3.21 1.01
N PHE A 28 1.26 3.50 0.01
CA PHE A 28 2.70 3.39 0.11
C PHE A 28 3.39 4.73 0.42
N ASP A 29 3.32 5.69 -0.49
CA ASP A 29 4.09 6.93 -0.43
C ASP A 29 3.45 7.86 0.61
N GLY A 30 4.17 8.25 1.66
CA GLY A 30 3.62 9.10 2.73
C GLY A 30 2.71 8.36 3.73
N THR A 31 2.42 7.08 3.50
CA THR A 31 1.57 6.24 4.38
C THR A 31 2.35 5.12 5.07
N LEU A 32 2.96 4.20 4.32
CA LEU A 32 3.86 3.19 4.89
C LEU A 32 5.31 3.69 4.96
N VAL A 33 5.70 4.45 3.94
CA VAL A 33 7.08 4.94 3.76
C VAL A 33 7.05 6.41 3.41
N ARG A 34 7.82 7.23 4.14
CA ARG A 34 8.10 8.65 3.87
C ARG A 34 9.04 8.79 2.67
N THR A 35 8.56 8.36 1.50
CA THR A 35 9.32 8.45 0.25
C THR A 35 9.55 9.92 -0.11
N PRO A 36 10.76 10.29 -0.58
CA PRO A 36 11.06 11.65 -0.99
C PRO A 36 10.07 12.20 -2.03
N GLY A 37 9.42 13.31 -1.72
CA GLY A 37 8.68 14.13 -2.68
C GLY A 37 9.61 14.90 -3.62
N PRO A 38 9.08 15.55 -4.68
CA PRO A 38 9.90 16.30 -5.63
C PRO A 38 10.64 17.48 -4.99
N ALA A 39 10.10 18.09 -3.93
CA ALA A 39 10.70 19.23 -3.25
C ALA A 39 12.00 18.87 -2.54
N GLU A 40 12.06 17.71 -1.90
CA GLU A 40 13.23 17.23 -1.15
C GLU A 40 14.14 16.33 -2.00
N GLY A 41 13.55 15.49 -2.86
CA GLY A 41 14.31 14.50 -3.61
C GLY A 41 15.05 15.07 -4.81
N ARG A 42 14.55 16.12 -5.50
CA ARG A 42 15.26 16.72 -6.63
C ARG A 42 16.57 17.42 -6.20
N PRO A 43 16.58 18.24 -5.13
CA PRO A 43 17.83 18.77 -4.59
C PRO A 43 18.81 17.67 -4.19
N ARG A 44 18.33 16.62 -3.51
CA ARG A 44 19.16 15.47 -3.12
C ARG A 44 19.76 14.77 -4.33
N TYR A 45 18.96 14.49 -5.37
CA TYR A 45 19.44 13.88 -6.61
C TYR A 45 20.56 14.72 -7.23
N HIS A 46 20.38 16.04 -7.32
CA HIS A 46 21.39 16.93 -7.88
C HIS A 46 22.67 16.98 -7.03
N ALA A 47 22.55 17.06 -5.71
CA ALA A 47 23.69 17.09 -4.80
C ALA A 47 24.55 15.81 -4.90
N GLU A 48 23.90 14.66 -5.03
CA GLU A 48 24.57 13.35 -4.99
C GLU A 48 25.08 12.89 -6.37
N THR A 49 24.44 13.32 -7.46
CA THR A 49 24.79 12.88 -8.82
C THR A 49 25.46 13.96 -9.68
N GLY A 50 25.39 15.23 -9.27
CA GLY A 50 25.77 16.38 -10.08
C GLY A 50 24.83 16.67 -11.26
N GLN A 51 23.70 15.96 -11.37
CA GLN A 51 22.78 16.06 -12.51
C GLN A 51 21.45 16.71 -12.09
N GLN A 52 20.94 17.62 -12.94
CA GLN A 52 19.60 18.16 -12.74
C GLN A 52 18.53 17.14 -13.11
N TRP A 53 17.46 17.06 -12.30
CA TRP A 53 16.33 16.18 -12.57
C TRP A 53 15.57 16.61 -13.83
N LYS A 54 15.22 15.64 -14.70
CA LYS A 54 14.44 15.89 -15.92
C LYS A 54 13.12 15.11 -15.93
N GLY A 55 12.02 15.82 -16.17
CA GLY A 55 10.69 15.25 -16.31
C GLY A 55 9.92 15.04 -14.99
N GLY A 56 8.90 14.19 -15.04
CA GLY A 56 8.03 13.88 -13.90
C GLY A 56 8.78 13.16 -12.77
N TRP A 57 8.40 13.44 -11.52
CA TRP A 57 8.99 12.80 -10.33
C TRP A 57 8.44 11.39 -10.11
N TRP A 58 7.11 11.28 -10.05
CA TRP A 58 6.38 10.09 -9.62
C TRP A 58 6.50 8.89 -10.57
N GLY A 59 6.88 9.12 -11.83
CA GLY A 59 7.00 8.08 -12.87
C GLY A 59 8.43 7.62 -13.16
N ARG A 60 9.41 7.99 -12.32
CA ARG A 60 10.83 7.70 -12.53
C ARG A 60 11.39 6.78 -11.45
N PRO A 61 12.02 5.64 -11.80
CA PRO A 61 12.63 4.73 -10.83
C PRO A 61 13.64 5.41 -9.89
N GLU A 62 14.37 6.41 -10.39
CA GLU A 62 15.38 7.17 -9.64
C GLU A 62 14.80 7.87 -8.41
N SER A 63 13.48 8.14 -8.39
CA SER A 63 12.81 8.72 -7.22
C SER A 63 12.66 7.75 -6.05
N LEU A 64 12.83 6.45 -6.30
CA LEU A 64 12.71 5.35 -5.34
C LEU A 64 14.00 4.51 -5.25
N CYS A 65 15.13 5.02 -5.75
CA CYS A 65 16.42 4.33 -5.73
C CYS A 65 17.50 5.21 -5.07
N PRO A 66 18.62 4.62 -4.63
CA PRO A 66 19.78 5.40 -4.22
C PRO A 66 20.26 6.29 -5.38
N PRO A 67 20.71 7.53 -5.09
CA PRO A 67 20.92 8.10 -3.75
C PRO A 67 19.69 8.81 -3.15
N VAL A 68 18.59 8.94 -3.90
CA VAL A 68 17.39 9.68 -3.46
C VAL A 68 16.72 8.99 -2.28
N LEU A 69 16.46 7.69 -2.42
CA LEU A 69 15.97 6.84 -1.34
C LEU A 69 17.02 5.76 -1.04
N PRO A 70 17.64 5.75 0.15
CA PRO A 70 18.67 4.77 0.48
C PRO A 70 18.17 3.32 0.40
N SER A 71 19.12 2.41 0.15
CA SER A 71 18.92 0.95 0.16
C SER A 71 20.05 0.35 1.00
N PRO A 72 19.74 -0.35 2.11
CA PRO A 72 18.40 -0.62 2.62
C PRO A 72 17.65 0.65 3.07
N CYS A 73 16.31 0.61 2.98
CA CYS A 73 15.43 1.67 3.45
C CYS A 73 15.65 1.91 4.96
N PRO A 74 16.06 3.11 5.40
CA PRO A 74 16.35 3.36 6.80
C PRO A 74 15.07 3.37 7.66
N PRO A 75 15.12 2.95 8.94
CA PRO A 75 13.94 2.91 9.80
C PRO A 75 13.20 4.25 9.94
N GLY A 76 13.92 5.39 9.88
CA GLY A 76 13.30 6.72 9.95
C GLY A 76 12.42 7.09 8.75
N TYR A 77 12.46 6.31 7.67
CA TYR A 77 11.54 6.46 6.53
C TYR A 77 10.25 5.67 6.73
N VAL A 78 10.18 4.74 7.69
CA VAL A 78 8.99 3.93 7.93
C VAL A 78 8.05 4.69 8.88
N ILE A 79 6.78 4.83 8.51
CA ILE A 79 5.77 5.36 9.42
C ILE A 79 5.34 4.22 10.33
N ARG A 80 5.81 4.25 11.57
CA ARG A 80 5.86 3.04 12.39
C ARG A 80 4.48 2.58 12.82
N THR A 81 3.60 3.52 13.13
CA THR A 81 2.22 3.20 13.53
C THR A 81 1.46 2.45 12.44
N VAL A 82 1.53 2.93 11.19
CA VAL A 82 0.88 2.29 10.04
C VAL A 82 1.53 0.94 9.71
N PHE A 83 2.85 0.87 9.77
CA PHE A 83 3.57 -0.39 9.52
C PHE A 83 3.23 -1.48 10.54
N ASN A 84 3.07 -1.13 11.83
CA ASN A 84 2.68 -2.09 12.86
C ASN A 84 1.28 -2.67 12.59
N GLU A 85 0.34 -1.85 12.09
CA GLU A 85 -1.00 -2.31 11.71
C GLU A 85 -0.93 -3.26 10.50
N LEU A 86 -0.13 -2.91 9.48
CA LEU A 86 0.14 -3.82 8.35
C LEU A 86 0.70 -5.16 8.83
N GLU A 87 1.68 -5.14 9.73
CA GLU A 87 2.27 -6.34 10.31
C GLU A 87 1.25 -7.19 11.08
N GLU A 88 0.43 -6.56 11.93
CA GLU A 88 -0.62 -7.23 12.70
C GLU A 88 -1.61 -7.96 11.79
N VAL A 89 -2.14 -7.24 10.78
CA VAL A 89 -3.11 -7.78 9.82
C VAL A 89 -2.53 -8.95 9.02
N MET A 90 -1.30 -8.79 8.54
CA MET A 90 -0.66 -9.75 7.64
C MET A 90 -0.16 -11.00 8.36
N THR A 91 0.16 -10.91 9.65
CA THR A 91 0.90 -11.97 10.35
C THR A 91 0.21 -12.57 11.56
N LYS A 92 -0.67 -11.82 12.23
CA LYS A 92 -1.29 -12.25 13.50
C LYS A 92 -2.80 -12.32 13.44
N SER A 93 -3.44 -11.45 12.67
CA SER A 93 -4.91 -11.42 12.59
C SER A 93 -5.47 -12.72 12.01
N GLU A 94 -6.50 -13.26 12.66
CA GLU A 94 -7.21 -14.47 12.20
C GLU A 94 -8.41 -14.16 11.30
N THR A 95 -8.83 -12.89 11.21
CA THR A 95 -10.07 -12.46 10.53
C THR A 95 -9.90 -11.24 9.62
N ALA A 96 -8.76 -10.56 9.66
CA ALA A 96 -8.44 -9.45 8.76
C ALA A 96 -7.47 -9.88 7.66
N VAL A 97 -7.59 -9.25 6.49
CA VAL A 97 -6.65 -9.38 5.37
C VAL A 97 -6.17 -8.02 4.92
N GLY A 98 -4.93 -7.94 4.44
CA GLY A 98 -4.29 -6.69 4.07
C GLY A 98 -3.84 -6.66 2.61
N VAL A 99 -3.83 -5.47 2.02
CA VAL A 99 -3.20 -5.19 0.73
C VAL A 99 -2.47 -3.84 0.76
N VAL A 100 -1.42 -3.71 -0.05
CA VAL A 100 -0.74 -2.43 -0.27
C VAL A 100 -1.12 -1.89 -1.64
N VAL A 101 -1.57 -0.63 -1.72
CA VAL A 101 -2.04 -0.01 -2.97
C VAL A 101 -1.39 1.34 -3.18
N THR A 102 -0.64 1.52 -4.26
CA THR A 102 0.09 2.76 -4.53
C THR A 102 -0.27 3.39 -5.88
N GLY A 103 -0.20 4.72 -5.93
CA GLY A 103 -0.23 5.49 -7.17
C GLY A 103 1.02 5.35 -8.04
N ARG A 104 2.11 4.72 -7.56
CA ARG A 104 3.28 4.43 -8.39
C ARG A 104 2.90 3.50 -9.53
N ILE A 105 3.33 3.86 -10.74
CA ILE A 105 2.97 3.13 -11.95
C ILE A 105 3.67 1.78 -12.03
N LYS A 106 3.07 0.82 -12.75
CA LYS A 106 3.55 -0.56 -12.91
C LYS A 106 5.06 -0.69 -13.24
N PRO A 107 5.67 0.16 -14.09
CA PRO A 107 7.14 0.13 -14.29
C PRO A 107 7.98 0.32 -13.01
N LEU A 108 7.46 1.00 -11.98
CA LEU A 108 8.14 1.23 -10.70
C LEU A 108 7.87 0.10 -9.69
N ARG A 109 7.06 -0.91 -10.03
CA ARG A 109 6.69 -2.01 -9.13
C ARG A 109 7.89 -2.67 -8.49
N ARG A 110 8.97 -2.92 -9.24
CA ARG A 110 10.18 -3.53 -8.70
C ARG A 110 10.82 -2.68 -7.60
N SER A 111 10.84 -1.36 -7.76
CA SER A 111 11.38 -0.45 -6.74
C SER A 111 10.50 -0.40 -5.49
N VAL A 112 9.18 -0.39 -5.66
CA VAL A 112 8.22 -0.46 -4.54
C VAL A 112 8.39 -1.76 -3.76
N LEU A 113 8.40 -2.90 -4.46
CA LEU A 113 8.55 -4.21 -3.83
C LEU A 113 9.89 -4.35 -3.09
N ARG A 114 10.99 -3.86 -3.68
CA ARG A 114 12.30 -3.81 -3.00
C ARG A 114 12.21 -3.12 -1.65
N ILE A 115 11.59 -1.93 -1.61
CA ILE A 115 11.49 -1.14 -0.36
C ILE A 115 10.61 -1.87 0.65
N LEU A 116 9.46 -2.39 0.21
CA LEU A 116 8.55 -3.16 1.07
C LEU A 116 9.23 -4.40 1.64
N ASP A 117 9.99 -5.14 0.83
CA ASP A 117 10.76 -6.30 1.30
C ASP A 117 11.84 -5.88 2.30
N GLU A 118 12.59 -4.81 2.03
CA GLU A 118 13.61 -4.29 2.95
C GLU A 118 13.02 -3.95 4.33
N ILE A 119 11.87 -3.25 4.38
CA ILE A 119 11.25 -2.87 5.65
C ILE A 119 10.57 -4.05 6.36
N CYS A 120 10.00 -5.01 5.61
CA CYS A 120 9.40 -6.21 6.17
C CYS A 120 10.46 -7.17 6.72
N VAL A 121 11.57 -7.35 6.02
CA VAL A 121 12.71 -8.17 6.46
C VAL A 121 13.41 -7.57 7.67
N ALA A 122 13.51 -6.23 7.72
CA ALA A 122 14.10 -5.53 8.87
C ALA A 122 13.18 -5.53 10.10
N ALA A 123 11.88 -5.80 9.94
CA ALA A 123 10.97 -5.94 11.06
C ALA A 123 11.29 -7.23 11.83
N LYS A 124 11.53 -7.10 13.14
CA LYS A 124 11.61 -8.25 14.02
C LYS A 124 10.20 -8.74 14.28
N ASN A 125 9.84 -9.88 13.67
CA ASN A 125 8.55 -10.51 13.90
C ASN A 125 8.76 -11.97 14.31
N ASP A 126 8.13 -12.39 15.41
CA ASP A 126 8.24 -13.75 15.95
C ASP A 126 7.43 -14.79 15.14
N THR A 127 6.57 -14.33 14.22
CA THR A 127 5.68 -15.18 13.42
C THR A 127 6.27 -15.55 12.05
N VAL A 128 7.36 -14.89 11.63
CA VAL A 128 7.95 -15.04 10.30
C VAL A 128 9.45 -15.28 10.46
N ALA A 129 10.01 -16.21 9.68
CA ALA A 129 11.42 -16.54 9.76
C ALA A 129 12.31 -15.31 9.47
N GLU A 130 13.44 -15.22 10.17
CA GLU A 130 14.43 -14.16 9.94
C GLU A 130 14.85 -14.12 8.47
N GLY A 131 14.95 -12.91 7.91
CA GLY A 131 15.31 -12.72 6.50
C GLY A 131 14.17 -12.89 5.50
N VAL A 132 12.94 -13.17 5.96
CA VAL A 132 11.79 -13.41 5.06
C VAL A 132 10.78 -12.26 5.16
N SER A 133 10.42 -11.69 4.01
CA SER A 133 9.32 -10.72 3.90
C SER A 133 7.98 -11.41 4.16
N PHE A 134 7.20 -10.88 5.10
CA PHE A 134 5.85 -11.36 5.38
C PHE A 134 4.83 -10.90 4.32
N LEU A 135 5.13 -9.81 3.62
CA LEU A 135 4.28 -9.28 2.56
C LEU A 135 4.48 -10.08 1.27
N LYS A 136 3.41 -10.67 0.76
CA LYS A 136 3.42 -11.34 -0.55
C LYS A 136 3.24 -10.31 -1.66
N HIS A 137 4.05 -10.39 -2.70
CA HIS A 137 4.06 -9.39 -3.78
C HIS A 137 2.71 -9.28 -4.50
N ASP A 138 1.96 -10.36 -4.62
CA ASP A 138 0.63 -10.36 -5.24
C ASP A 138 -0.45 -9.64 -4.39
N ALA A 139 -0.16 -9.31 -3.13
CA ALA A 139 -0.98 -8.42 -2.30
C ALA A 139 -0.59 -6.93 -2.43
N VAL A 140 0.36 -6.60 -3.33
CA VAL A 140 0.79 -5.24 -3.62
C VAL A 140 0.28 -4.83 -5.00
N PHE A 141 -0.39 -3.68 -5.10
CA PHE A 141 -0.98 -3.17 -6.33
C PHE A 141 -0.39 -1.81 -6.70
N THR A 142 0.13 -1.72 -7.92
CA THR A 142 0.66 -0.48 -8.51
C THR A 142 -0.25 0.02 -9.62
N HIS A 143 -0.41 1.33 -9.73
CA HIS A 143 -1.19 1.97 -10.78
C HIS A 143 -0.81 1.42 -12.19
N PRO A 144 -1.77 1.04 -13.04
CA PRO A 144 -1.46 0.42 -14.34
C PRO A 144 -0.76 1.37 -15.33
N GLY A 145 -0.85 2.67 -15.07
CA GLY A 145 -0.44 3.73 -15.99
C GLY A 145 -1.61 4.19 -16.87
N GLY A 146 -1.32 4.97 -17.92
CA GLY A 146 -2.35 5.49 -18.80
C GLY A 146 -3.00 6.78 -18.29
N ARG A 147 -4.27 7.00 -18.70
CA ARG A 147 -4.98 8.28 -18.46
C ARG A 147 -5.77 8.33 -17.16
N MET A 148 -5.98 7.18 -16.51
CA MET A 148 -6.68 7.10 -15.24
C MET A 148 -5.89 7.83 -14.16
N THR A 149 -6.58 8.60 -13.33
CA THR A 149 -6.00 9.22 -12.14
C THR A 149 -5.77 8.18 -11.04
N THR A 150 -4.89 8.48 -10.09
CA THR A 150 -4.66 7.58 -8.95
C THR A 150 -5.94 7.33 -8.15
N LEU A 151 -6.76 8.37 -7.96
CA LEU A 151 -8.03 8.27 -7.25
C LEU A 151 -9.00 7.31 -7.95
N GLU A 152 -9.23 7.49 -9.26
CA GLU A 152 -10.09 6.60 -10.05
C GLU A 152 -9.61 5.15 -10.02
N TYR A 153 -8.29 4.95 -10.14
CA TYR A 153 -7.68 3.63 -10.04
C TYR A 153 -7.94 2.97 -8.68
N LYS A 154 -7.75 3.70 -7.58
CA LYS A 154 -7.98 3.18 -6.23
C LYS A 154 -9.45 2.85 -6.01
N LYS A 155 -10.38 3.74 -6.37
CA LYS A 155 -11.84 3.47 -6.31
C LYS A 155 -12.19 2.18 -7.07
N ALA A 156 -11.73 2.06 -8.31
CA ALA A 156 -11.99 0.89 -9.14
C ALA A 156 -11.37 -0.41 -8.58
N LEU A 157 -10.16 -0.33 -8.02
CA LEU A 157 -9.53 -1.47 -7.36
C LEU A 157 -10.29 -1.88 -6.11
N PHE A 158 -10.75 -0.96 -5.27
CA PHE A 158 -11.47 -1.30 -4.03
C PHE A 158 -12.81 -1.97 -4.33
N HIS A 159 -13.54 -1.48 -5.34
CA HIS A 159 -14.70 -2.20 -5.86
C HIS A 159 -14.32 -3.60 -6.33
N THR A 160 -13.25 -3.75 -7.13
CA THR A 160 -12.79 -5.06 -7.62
C THR A 160 -12.47 -6.00 -6.46
N LEU A 161 -11.75 -5.52 -5.45
CA LEU A 161 -11.38 -6.29 -4.27
C LEU A 161 -12.60 -6.78 -3.48
N LEU A 162 -13.66 -5.96 -3.34
CA LEU A 162 -14.83 -6.34 -2.53
C LEU A 162 -15.91 -7.10 -3.31
N THR A 163 -15.88 -7.06 -4.65
CA THR A 163 -16.93 -7.66 -5.50
C THR A 163 -16.47 -8.84 -6.33
N GLN A 164 -15.17 -9.16 -6.31
CA GLN A 164 -14.62 -10.30 -7.04
C GLN A 164 -13.92 -11.30 -6.12
N GLU A 165 -13.80 -12.52 -6.63
CA GLU A 165 -13.08 -13.58 -5.96
C GLU A 165 -11.60 -13.21 -5.75
N PRO A 166 -11.01 -13.58 -4.60
CA PRO A 166 -11.56 -14.50 -3.59
C PRO A 166 -12.40 -13.82 -2.50
N LEU A 167 -12.44 -12.49 -2.45
CA LEU A 167 -12.99 -11.76 -1.31
C LEU A 167 -14.50 -11.55 -1.38
N SER A 168 -15.12 -11.65 -2.56
CA SER A 168 -16.59 -11.68 -2.67
C SER A 168 -17.25 -12.84 -1.94
N ASN A 169 -16.51 -13.94 -1.72
CA ASN A 169 -16.97 -15.09 -0.94
C ASN A 169 -16.71 -14.95 0.58
N ALA A 170 -16.01 -13.90 1.01
CA ALA A 170 -15.77 -13.63 2.41
C ALA A 170 -16.91 -12.83 3.05
N SER A 171 -17.06 -12.93 4.38
CA SER A 171 -18.05 -12.17 5.16
C SER A 171 -17.52 -10.79 5.57
N ILE A 172 -16.92 -10.06 4.63
CA ILE A 172 -16.33 -8.74 4.91
C ILE A 172 -17.45 -7.75 5.22
N SER A 173 -17.38 -7.13 6.40
CA SER A 173 -18.27 -6.05 6.82
C SER A 173 -17.55 -4.71 6.95
N GLU A 174 -16.22 -4.71 6.96
CA GLU A 174 -15.40 -3.53 7.22
C GLU A 174 -14.27 -3.38 6.18
N LEU A 175 -14.14 -2.17 5.64
CA LEU A 175 -13.01 -1.73 4.84
C LEU A 175 -12.28 -0.62 5.59
N HIS A 176 -10.99 -0.82 5.83
CA HIS A 176 -10.13 0.21 6.39
C HIS A 176 -9.14 0.70 5.34
N ILE A 177 -8.95 2.01 5.23
CA ILE A 177 -8.06 2.63 4.24
C ILE A 177 -7.08 3.57 4.96
N TRP A 178 -5.78 3.34 4.84
CA TRP A 178 -4.72 4.25 5.30
C TRP A 178 -4.22 5.06 4.10
N GLU A 179 -4.32 6.38 4.17
CA GLU A 179 -4.04 7.29 3.05
C GLU A 179 -3.52 8.64 3.57
N ASP A 180 -2.47 9.17 2.95
CA ASP A 180 -1.81 10.43 3.33
C ASP A 180 -2.32 11.62 2.52
N ARG A 181 -2.99 11.39 1.39
CA ARG A 181 -3.53 12.47 0.55
C ARG A 181 -4.91 12.87 1.03
N LYS A 182 -5.01 14.11 1.53
CA LYS A 182 -6.26 14.66 2.08
C LYS A 182 -7.42 14.54 1.09
N GLU A 183 -7.20 14.91 -0.16
CA GLU A 183 -8.22 14.86 -1.21
C GLU A 183 -8.68 13.44 -1.54
N HIS A 184 -7.82 12.43 -1.38
CA HIS A 184 -8.22 11.03 -1.51
C HIS A 184 -8.99 10.58 -0.27
N ALA A 185 -8.47 10.88 0.92
CA ALA A 185 -9.08 10.48 2.18
C ALA A 185 -10.51 11.02 2.33
N GLU A 186 -10.75 12.28 1.93
CA GLU A 186 -12.08 12.90 1.92
C GLU A 186 -13.05 12.18 0.99
N VAL A 187 -12.63 11.88 -0.25
CA VAL A 187 -13.45 11.13 -1.22
C VAL A 187 -13.70 9.70 -0.76
N PHE A 188 -12.72 9.06 -0.13
CA PHE A 188 -12.86 7.71 0.40
C PHE A 188 -13.82 7.63 1.58
N ALA A 189 -13.82 8.65 2.46
CA ALA A 189 -14.69 8.73 3.61
C ALA A 189 -16.14 9.07 3.26
N THR A 190 -16.38 9.63 2.07
CA THR A 190 -17.70 10.10 1.62
C THR A 190 -18.20 9.28 0.43
N GLU A 191 -17.92 9.72 -0.80
CA GLU A 191 -18.46 9.16 -2.03
C GLU A 191 -18.22 7.65 -2.14
N LEU A 192 -16.96 7.21 -1.97
CA LEU A 192 -16.63 5.79 -2.07
C LEU A 192 -17.30 4.98 -0.94
N SER A 193 -17.33 5.51 0.28
CA SER A 193 -17.94 4.84 1.43
C SER A 193 -19.42 4.57 1.17
N ASP A 194 -20.14 5.56 0.63
CA ASP A 194 -21.54 5.42 0.26
C ASP A 194 -21.73 4.44 -0.91
N ASP A 195 -20.89 4.54 -1.96
CA ASP A 195 -20.91 3.64 -3.11
C ASP A 195 -20.70 2.17 -2.69
N LEU A 196 -19.70 1.91 -1.84
CA LEU A 196 -19.38 0.56 -1.36
C LEU A 196 -20.43 0.02 -0.39
N ARG A 197 -20.94 0.86 0.54
CA ARG A 197 -22.01 0.45 1.45
C ARG A 197 -23.26 0.06 0.67
N ASN A 198 -23.62 0.81 -0.36
CA ASN A 198 -24.77 0.50 -1.20
C ASN A 198 -24.57 -0.78 -2.04
N ALA A 199 -23.36 -0.99 -2.57
CA ALA A 199 -23.07 -2.13 -3.45
C ALA A 199 -22.82 -3.45 -2.69
N THR A 200 -22.25 -3.38 -1.49
CA THR A 200 -21.69 -4.54 -0.78
C THR A 200 -22.11 -4.65 0.69
N GLY A 201 -22.69 -3.60 1.27
CA GLY A 201 -22.99 -3.53 2.70
C GLY A 201 -21.76 -3.27 3.60
N VAL A 202 -20.57 -3.08 3.01
CA VAL A 202 -19.32 -2.86 3.74
C VAL A 202 -19.25 -1.43 4.29
N ASN A 203 -18.90 -1.30 5.56
CA ASN A 203 -18.62 -0.02 6.20
C ASN A 203 -17.17 0.39 5.97
N THR A 204 -16.94 1.61 5.51
CA THR A 204 -15.58 2.12 5.24
C THR A 204 -15.11 3.06 6.34
N THR A 205 -13.92 2.80 6.88
CA THR A 205 -13.20 3.68 7.81
C THR A 205 -11.90 4.17 7.15
N VAL A 206 -11.71 5.49 7.11
CA VAL A 206 -10.50 6.10 6.54
C VAL A 206 -9.62 6.63 7.66
N HIS A 207 -8.38 6.15 7.67
CA HIS A 207 -7.30 6.58 8.55
C HIS A 207 -6.41 7.55 7.78
N TYR A 208 -6.65 8.85 7.98
CA TYR A 208 -5.86 9.90 7.34
C TYR A 208 -4.50 10.06 8.02
N ILE A 209 -3.42 9.88 7.26
CA ILE A 209 -2.05 9.91 7.76
C ILE A 209 -1.44 11.30 7.52
N THR A 210 -0.77 11.85 8.53
CA THR A 210 -0.13 13.16 8.46
C THR A 210 1.37 13.05 8.70
N ALA A 211 2.10 14.14 8.48
CA ALA A 211 3.53 14.19 8.74
C ALA A 211 3.87 13.85 10.20
N GLU A 212 2.97 14.18 11.13
CA GLU A 212 3.09 13.99 12.57
C GLU A 212 2.67 12.58 13.04
N THR A 213 2.08 11.75 12.16
CA THR A 213 1.74 10.37 12.50
C THR A 213 3.04 9.61 12.87
N PRO A 214 3.16 9.03 14.08
CA PRO A 214 4.39 8.40 14.54
C PRO A 214 4.85 7.18 13.73
#